data_AF-A0A093HF05-F1
#
_entry.id   AF-A0A093HF05-F1
#
_cell.length_a   1.000
_cell.length_b   1.000
_cell.length_c   1.000
_cell.angle_alpha   90.00
_cell.angle_beta   90.00
_cell.angle_gamma   90.00
#
_symmetry.space_group_name_H-M   'P 1'
#
loop_
_entity.id
_entity.type
_entity.pdbx_description
1 polymer ?
#
loop_
_entity_poly.entity_id
_entity_poly.type
_entity_poly.pdbx_seq_one_letter_code
_entity_poly.pdbx_strand_id
1 'polypeptide(L)' 'QAYILLGQFLLLKKDALIFQQWLKGTFGASSRQAMQCATCLTEWCSTTL' A
#
# COMPACT_ATOMS: atom_id res chain seq x y z
N GLN A 1 2.98 -11.91 -3.00
CA GLN A 1 2.37 -11.66 -4.33
C GLN A 1 1.64 -10.34 -4.33
N ALA A 2 1.66 -9.58 -5.43
CA ALA A 2 1.19 -8.19 -5.48
C ALA A 2 -0.31 -8.03 -5.16
N TYR A 3 -1.14 -9.01 -5.47
CA TYR A 3 -2.57 -9.00 -5.18
C TYR A 3 -2.91 -9.00 -3.68
N ILE A 4 -2.03 -9.51 -2.82
CA ILE A 4 -2.22 -9.41 -1.36
C ILE A 4 -2.08 -7.95 -0.91
N LEU A 5 -1.08 -7.23 -1.45
CA LEU A 5 -0.87 -5.81 -1.16
C LEU A 5 -2.05 -4.97 -1.67
N LEU A 6 -2.52 -5.24 -2.89
CA LEU A 6 -3.68 -4.56 -3.46
C LEU A 6 -4.96 -4.86 -2.66
N GLY A 7 -5.22 -6.12 -2.32
CA GLY A 7 -6.37 -6.51 -1.50
C GLY A 7 -6.36 -5.82 -0.14
N GLN A 8 -5.20 -5.78 0.52
CA GLN A 8 -5.05 -5.06 1.78
C GLN A 8 -5.24 -3.55 1.62
N PHE A 9 -4.70 -2.95 0.57
CA PHE A 9 -4.86 -1.53 0.28
C PHE A 9 -6.33 -1.14 0.04
N LEU A 10 -7.09 -1.99 -0.67
CA LEU A 10 -8.52 -1.80 -0.89
C LEU A 10 -9.34 -1.98 0.40
N LEU A 11 -9.01 -2.97 1.24
CA LEU A 11 -9.64 -3.16 2.55
C LEU A 11 -9.45 -1.95 3.48
N LEU A 12 -8.29 -1.31 3.39
CA LEU A 12 -7.96 -0.08 4.11
C LEU A 12 -8.55 1.18 3.46
N LYS A 13 -9.54 1.04 2.57
CA LYS A 13 -10.20 2.14 1.87
C LYS A 13 -9.22 3.06 1.11
N LYS A 14 -8.12 2.49 0.60
CA LYS A 14 -7.04 3.21 -0.09
C LYS A 14 -6.32 4.24 0.80
N ASP A 15 -6.39 4.10 2.12
CA ASP A 15 -5.66 4.97 3.06
C ASP A 15 -4.15 4.64 3.02
N ALA A 16 -3.38 5.52 2.38
CA ALA A 16 -1.95 5.35 2.21
C ALA A 16 -1.17 5.36 3.55
N LEU A 17 -1.63 6.09 4.56
CA LEU A 17 -0.92 6.16 5.84
C LEU A 17 -1.11 4.88 6.65
N ILE A 18 -2.34 4.38 6.73
CA ILE A 18 -2.64 3.13 7.41
C ILE A 18 -1.97 1.96 6.68
N PHE A 19 -1.99 1.96 5.35
CA PHE A 19 -1.31 0.93 4.56
C PHE A 19 0.22 0.96 4.78
N GLN A 20 0.83 2.14 4.85
CA GLN A 20 2.26 2.26 5.16
C GLN A 20 2.59 1.70 6.55
N GLN A 21 1.79 2.00 7.57
CA GLN A 21 1.99 1.45 8.92
C GLN A 21 1.85 -0.08 8.92
N TRP A 22 0.84 -0.60 8.23
CA TRP A 22 0.64 -2.04 8.08
C TRP A 22 1.80 -2.71 7.36
N LEU A 23 2.32 -2.10 6.29
CA LEU A 23 3.44 -2.64 5.52
C LEU A 23 4.72 -2.70 6.37
N LYS A 24 4.95 -1.66 7.18
CA LYS A 24 6.05 -1.62 8.16
C LYS A 24 5.91 -2.71 9.22
N GLY A 25 4.72 -2.86 9.80
CA GLY A 25 4.46 -3.83 10.86
C GLY A 25 4.48 -5.29 10.38
N THR A 26 4.03 -5.55 9.15
CA THR A 26 3.90 -6.91 8.61
C THR A 26 5.17 -7.39 7.92
N PHE A 27 5.87 -6.51 7.20
CA PHE A 27 7.02 -6.87 6.38
C PHE A 27 8.34 -6.22 6.83
N GLY A 28 8.33 -5.45 7.92
CA GLY A 28 9.52 -4.71 8.36
C GLY A 28 10.00 -3.67 7.34
N ALA A 29 9.12 -3.21 6.45
CA ALA A 29 9.49 -2.30 5.37
C ALA A 29 10.03 -0.98 5.93
N SER A 30 11.04 -0.40 5.28
CA SER A 30 11.50 0.94 5.63
C SER A 30 10.45 2.01 5.27
N SER A 31 10.53 3.19 5.89
CA SER A 31 9.66 4.33 5.57
C SER A 31 9.63 4.67 4.08
N ARG A 32 10.77 4.56 3.40
CA ARG A 32 10.88 4.82 1.97
C ARG A 32 10.17 3.75 1.14
N GLN A 33 10.41 2.47 1.44
CA GLN A 33 9.76 1.35 0.72
C GLN A 33 8.25 1.38 0.90
N ALA A 34 7.78 1.63 2.12
CA ALA A 34 6.36 1.73 2.42
C ALA A 34 5.70 2.88 1.64
N MET A 35 6.33 4.06 1.62
CA MET A 35 5.87 5.20 0.86
C MET A 35 5.81 4.89 -0.63
N GLN A 36 6.89 4.37 -1.22
CA GLN A 36 6.93 4.05 -2.65
C GLN A 36 5.87 3.01 -3.06
N CYS A 37 5.66 1.97 -2.26
CA CYS A 37 4.60 0.99 -2.49
C CYS A 37 3.21 1.62 -2.42
N ALA A 38 2.94 2.43 -1.39
CA ALA A 38 1.65 3.10 -1.21
C ALA A 38 1.35 4.06 -2.36
N THR A 39 2.33 4.86 -2.79
CA THR A 39 2.21 5.77 -3.94
C THR A 39 1.91 5.00 -5.22
N CYS A 40 2.67 3.94 -5.51
CA CYS A 40 2.47 3.14 -6.72
C CYS A 40 1.07 2.49 -6.75
N LEU A 41 0.59 1.95 -5.63
CA LEU A 41 -0.76 1.39 -5.52
C LEU A 41 -1.85 2.47 -5.64
N THR A 42 -1.59 3.68 -5.15
CA THR A 42 -2.52 4.81 -5.25
C THR A 42 -2.65 5.28 -6.70
N GLU A 43 -1.53 5.47 -7.40
CA GLU A 43 -1.50 5.84 -8.82
C GLU A 43 -2.17 4.77 -9.69
N TRP A 44 -1.87 3.50 -9.42
CA TRP A 44 -2.52 2.38 -10.09
C TRP A 44 -4.03 2.40 -9.85
N CYS A 45 -4.49 2.57 -8.60
CA CYS A 45 -5.90 2.69 -8.29
C CYS A 45 -6.56 3.95 -8.86
N SER A 46 -5.82 4.99 -9.22
CA SER A 46 -6.35 6.20 -9.87
C SER A 46 -6.37 6.11 -11.40
N THR A 47 -5.54 5.26 -11.98
CA THR A 47 -5.44 5.06 -13.43
C THR A 47 -6.38 3.97 -13.92
N THR A 48 -6.66 2.98 -13.07
CA THR A 48 -7.41 1.77 -13.44
C THR A 48 -8.83 1.71 -12.87
N LEU A 49 -9.16 2.58 -11.90
CA LEU A 49 -10.38 2.54 -11.09
C LEU A 49 -10.99 3.94 -11.01
#